data_AF-A0A0F5PTY8-F1
#
_entry.id   AF-A0A0F5PTY8-F1
#
_cell.length_a   1.000
_cell.length_b   1.000
_cell.length_c   1.000
_cell.angle_alpha   90.00
_cell.angle_beta   90.00
_cell.angle_gamma   90.00
#
_symmetry.space_group_name_H-M   'P 1'
#
loop_
_entity.id
_entity.type
_entity.pdbx_description
1 polymer ?
#
loop_
_entity_poly.entity_id
_entity_poly.type
_entity_poly.pdbx_seq_one_letter_code
_entity_poly.pdbx_strand_id
1 'polypeptide(L)' 'MKRFESGSLIPGATWHAEADTEAEVVRRAVESLRTHHGETEIRPEMIERIKERIVDTDDGSKNQALDANLR' A
#
# COMPACT_ATOMS: atom_id res chain seq x y z
N MET A 1 -10.10 -0.98 -4.97
CA MET A 1 -9.20 -1.42 -3.88
C MET A 1 -8.39 -0.21 -3.43
N LYS A 2 -7.70 -0.27 -2.30
CA LYS A 2 -6.84 0.83 -1.83
C LYS A 2 -5.39 0.39 -1.78
N ARG A 3 -4.49 1.33 -2.10
CA ARG A 3 -3.05 1.09 -2.20
C ARG A 3 -2.24 2.21 -1.56
N PHE A 4 -1.17 1.82 -0.89
CA PHE A 4 -0.12 2.71 -0.39
C PHE A 4 1.23 2.28 -0.96
N GLU A 5 1.96 3.23 -1.54
CA GLU A 5 3.31 3.03 -2.09
C GLU A 5 4.36 3.53 -1.08
N SER A 6 5.23 2.65 -0.56
CA SER A 6 6.20 3.03 0.47
C SER A 6 7.20 4.08 0.02
N GLY A 7 7.57 4.09 -1.26
CA GLY A 7 8.46 5.09 -1.86
C GLY A 7 7.93 6.53 -1.78
N SER A 8 6.62 6.72 -1.59
CA SER A 8 6.00 8.04 -1.40
C SER A 8 6.20 8.63 0.01
N LEU A 9 6.58 7.79 0.97
CA LEU A 9 6.84 8.16 2.36
C LEU A 9 8.32 8.02 2.72
N ILE A 10 8.97 6.94 2.26
CA ILE A 10 10.35 6.62 2.56
C ILE A 10 11.13 6.51 1.24
N PRO A 11 12.02 7.46 0.93
CA PRO A 11 12.86 7.39 -0.26
C PRO A 11 13.64 6.07 -0.32
N GLY A 12 13.53 5.36 -1.44
CA GLY A 12 14.22 4.08 -1.66
C GLY A 12 13.50 2.84 -1.15
N ALA A 13 12.35 2.98 -0.48
CA ALA A 13 11.52 1.83 -0.13
C ALA A 13 10.77 1.28 -1.36
N THR A 14 10.72 -0.05 -1.50
CA THR A 14 10.20 -0.75 -2.69
C THR A 14 8.94 -1.58 -2.43
N TRP A 15 8.43 -1.58 -1.20
CA TRP A 15 7.23 -2.33 -0.84
C TRP A 15 5.96 -1.48 -1.01
N HIS A 16 4.81 -2.14 -1.04
CA HIS A 16 3.51 -1.48 -1.07
C HIS A 16 2.51 -2.26 -0.21
N ALA A 17 1.43 -1.59 0.18
CA ALA A 17 0.34 -2.19 0.93
C ALA A 17 -0.97 -2.00 0.17
N GLU A 18 -1.70 -3.08 -0.08
CA GLU A 18 -2.98 -3.05 -0.79
C GLU A 18 -4.04 -3.79 0.00
N ALA A 19 -5.26 -3.25 0.10
CA ALA A 19 -6.41 -3.91 0.74
C ALA A 19 -7.74 -3.26 0.30
N ASP A 20 -8.86 -3.89 0.63
CA ASP A 20 -10.19 -3.34 0.33
C ASP A 20 -10.53 -2.08 1.13
N THR A 21 -9.91 -1.92 2.31
CA THR A 21 -10.20 -0.80 3.21
C THR A 21 -8.94 -0.02 3.55
N GLU A 22 -9.12 1.27 3.79
CA GLU A 22 -8.02 2.17 4.18
C GLU A 22 -7.39 1.71 5.50
N ALA A 23 -8.20 1.29 6.47
CA ALA A 23 -7.73 0.81 7.77
C ALA A 23 -6.79 -0.39 7.63
N GLU A 24 -7.08 -1.33 6.75
CA GLU A 24 -6.22 -2.49 6.51
C GLU A 24 -4.94 -2.11 5.75
N VAL A 25 -5.02 -1.16 4.79
CA VAL A 25 -3.82 -0.61 4.14
C VAL A 25 -2.90 0.06 5.17
N VAL A 26 -3.45 0.89 6.06
CA VAL A 26 -2.69 1.55 7.13
C VAL A 26 -2.04 0.52 8.05
N ARG A 27 -2.78 -0.51 8.46
CA ARG A 27 -2.25 -1.58 9.32
C ARG A 27 -1.07 -2.29 8.65
N ARG A 28 -1.19 -2.68 7.38
CA ARG A 28 -0.13 -3.33 6.61
C ARG A 28 1.08 -2.42 6.40
N ALA A 29 0.86 -1.13 6.15
CA ALA A 29 1.94 -0.17 6.04
C ALA A 29 2.71 -0.03 7.35
N VAL A 30 2.00 0.05 8.48
CA VAL A 30 2.63 0.12 9.82
C VAL A 30 3.42 -1.15 10.15
N GLU A 31 2.88 -2.32 9.84
CA GLU A 31 3.59 -3.60 10.00
C GLU A 31 4.86 -3.65 9.14
N SER A 32 4.78 -3.13 7.91
CA SER A 32 5.91 -3.04 6.98
C SER A 32 6.98 -2.07 7.48
N LEU A 33 6.60 -0.95 8.12
CA LEU A 33 7.53 -0.03 8.77
C LEU A 33 8.32 -0.73 9.90
N ARG A 34 7.63 -1.52 10.72
CA ARG A 34 8.27 -2.30 11.79
C ARG A 34 9.22 -3.36 11.25
N THR A 35 8.80 -4.06 10.20
CA THR A 35 9.53 -5.24 9.69
C THR A 35 10.70 -4.85 8.77
N HIS A 36 10.51 -3.89 7.86
CA HIS A 36 11.52 -3.53 6.87
C HIS A 36 12.47 -2.42 7.34
N HIS A 37 11.99 -1.51 8.19
CA HIS A 37 12.75 -0.34 8.62
C HIS A 37 13.12 -0.38 10.10
N GLY A 38 12.66 -1.41 10.84
CA GLY A 38 12.96 -1.57 12.27
C GLY A 38 12.27 -0.52 13.15
N GLU A 39 11.22 0.13 12.64
CA GLU A 39 10.54 1.22 13.35
C GLU A 39 9.85 0.69 14.61
N THR A 40 10.32 1.08 15.79
CA THR A 40 9.78 0.60 17.07
C THR A 40 8.60 1.44 17.56
N GLU A 41 8.55 2.71 17.17
CA GLU A 41 7.54 3.67 17.63
C GLU A 41 6.83 4.34 16.46
N ILE A 42 5.53 4.08 16.33
CA ILE A 42 4.71 4.62 15.24
C ILE A 42 3.98 5.86 15.76
N ARG A 43 4.49 7.04 15.37
CA ARG A 43 3.87 8.32 15.75
C ARG A 43 2.52 8.50 15.02
N PRO A 44 1.51 9.12 15.64
CA PRO A 44 0.23 9.42 14.98
C PRO A 44 0.40 10.19 13.66
N GLU A 45 1.35 11.12 13.62
CA GLU A 45 1.72 11.88 12.42
C GLU A 45 2.15 10.98 11.25
N MET A 46 2.82 9.85 11.52
CA MET A 46 3.18 8.89 10.46
C MET A 46 1.93 8.23 9.89
N ILE A 47 0.97 7.87 10.75
CA ILE A 47 -0.29 7.26 10.35
C ILE A 47 -1.08 8.22 9.46
N GLU A 48 -1.15 9.50 9.83
CA GLU A 48 -1.81 10.52 9.01
C GLU A 48 -1.11 10.66 7.65
N ARG A 49 0.23 10.71 7.63
CA ARG A 49 0.99 10.76 6.37
C ARG A 49 0.76 9.53 5.48
N ILE A 50 0.60 8.35 6.06
CA ILE A 50 0.26 7.14 5.32
C ILE A 50 -1.13 7.31 4.70
N LYS A 51 -2.14 7.71 5.49
CA LYS A 51 -3.51 7.91 5.00
C LYS A 51 -3.59 8.91 3.85
N GLU A 52 -2.90 10.04 3.97
CA GLU A 52 -2.83 11.08 2.91
C GLU A 52 -2.26 10.56 1.58
N ARG A 53 -1.51 9.45 1.61
CA ARG A 53 -0.85 8.83 0.45
C ARG A 53 -1.56 7.57 -0.05
N ILE A 54 -2.67 7.17 0.56
CA ILE A 54 -3.47 6.04 0.09
C ILE A 54 -4.27 6.49 -1.13
N VAL A 55 -4.15 5.73 -2.21
CA VAL A 55 -4.88 5.94 -3.46
C VAL A 55 -5.88 4.82 -3.69
N ASP A 56 -6.98 5.13 -4.38
CA ASP A 56 -7.90 4.10 -4.87
C ASP A 56 -7.33 3.50 -6.15
N THR A 57 -7.22 2.17 -6.18
CA THR A 57 -6.81 1.39 -7.34
C THR A 57 -8.00 0.67 -7.92
N ASP A 58 -8.26 0.93 -9.19
CA ASP A 58 -9.24 0.20 -10.02
C ASP A 58 -8.68 -1.17 -10.49
N ASP A 59 -7.66 -1.70 -9.82
CA ASP A 59 -6.96 -2.92 -10.25
C ASP A 59 -7.79 -4.20 -10.08
N GLY A 60 -9.03 -4.09 -9.55
CA GLY A 60 -10.03 -5.14 -9.65
C GLY A 60 -10.58 -5.36 -11.07
N SER A 61 -10.28 -4.48 -12.03
CA SER A 61 -10.98 -4.44 -13.33
C SER A 61 -10.09 -4.68 -14.57
N LYS A 62 -8.78 -4.93 -14.47
CA LYS A 62 -7.90 -4.97 -15.66
C LYS A 62 -7.10 -6.24 -15.96
N ASN A 63 -7.20 -7.32 -15.17
CA ASN A 63 -6.39 -8.52 -15.44
C ASN A 63 -7.19 -9.81 -15.71
N GLN A 64 -8.26 -9.73 -16.52
CA GLN A 64 -8.97 -10.93 -17.00
C GLN A 64 -9.25 -10.94 -18.52
N ALA A 65 -8.60 -10.06 -19.30
CA ALA A 65 -8.88 -9.91 -20.74
C ALA A 65 -7.70 -10.18 -21.69
N LEU A 66 -6.60 -10.80 -21.23
CA LEU A 66 -5.46 -11.15 -22.11
C LEU A 66 -5.30 -12.65 -22.40
N ASP A 67 -6.03 -13.54 -21.74
CA ASP A 67 -5.94 -15.00 -22.00
C ASP A 67 -6.92 -15.53 -23.06
N ALA A 68 -7.80 -14.67 -23.61
CA ALA A 68 -8.87 -15.13 -24.51
C ALA A 68 -8.55 -15.05 -26.01
N ASN A 69 -7.40 -14.49 -26.41
CA ASN A 69 -7.11 -14.23 -27.84
C ASN A 69 -5.94 -15.04 -28.42
N LEU A 70 -5.59 -16.16 -27.79
CA LEU A 70 -4.63 -17.14 -28.33
C LEU A 70 -5.28 -18.52 -28.51
N ARG A 71 -6.34 -18.57 -29.32
CA ARG A 71 -6.88 -19.80 -29.90
C ARG A 71 -7.26 -19.60 -31.35
#